data_AF-A0A2J6WFN1-F1
#
_entry.id   AF-A0A2J6WFN1-F1
#
_cell.length_a   1.000
_cell.length_b   1.000
_cell.length_c   1.000
_cell.angle_alpha   90.00
_cell.angle_beta   90.00
_cell.angle_gamma   90.00
#
_symmetry.space_group_name_H-M   'P 1'
#
loop_
_entity.id
_entity.type
_entity.pdbx_description
1 polymer ?
#
loop_
_entity_poly.entity_id
_entity_poly.type
_entity_poly.pdbx_seq_one_letter_code
_entity_poly.pdbx_strand_id
1 'polypeptide(L)'
;MKKLEEILKKLKEGGFMSLSLKEKKAVIREESRLYKKTTKKEKGKILDEFVKLTGYSRCYASYVLRTYGKKVIVELENGKRSFLKDGMYAMLERHVKIEPIKSDIALYDKIFILSPVWAGNLPAAVRSFLEDYNDSLKGKDVYLVSVSGFGERNKKFQLKFRKYLGREPMDSLMLKEDDMNKNLYSEKV
;
A
#
# COMPACT_ATOMS: atom_id res chain seq x y z
N MET A 1 -13.32 11.98 22.43
CA MET A 1 -13.69 13.33 21.98
C MET A 1 -12.58 14.34 22.25
N LYS A 2 -12.06 14.46 23.48
CA LYS A 2 -10.93 15.35 23.82
C LYS A 2 -9.71 15.28 22.86
N LYS A 3 -9.27 14.07 22.48
CA LYS A 3 -8.15 13.87 21.54
C LYS A 3 -8.46 14.32 20.10
N LEU A 4 -9.72 14.29 19.68
CA LEU A 4 -10.17 14.73 18.35
C LEU A 4 -10.28 16.26 18.32
N GLU A 5 -10.79 16.87 19.40
CA GLU A 5 -10.87 18.32 19.56
C GLU A 5 -9.48 18.97 19.64
N GLU A 6 -8.53 18.30 20.30
CA GLU A 6 -7.14 18.74 20.35
C GLU A 6 -6.45 18.66 18.98
N ILE A 7 -6.75 17.61 18.19
CA ILE A 7 -6.32 17.52 16.78
C ILE A 7 -6.96 18.65 15.98
N LEU A 8 -8.26 18.91 16.11
CA LEU A 8 -8.97 20.00 15.44
C LEU A 8 -8.48 21.40 15.85
N LYS A 9 -8.02 21.56 17.09
CA LYS A 9 -7.40 22.79 17.59
C LYS A 9 -6.02 23.00 16.94
N LYS A 10 -5.17 21.98 16.94
CA LYS A 10 -3.88 22.00 16.23
C LYS A 10 -4.03 22.21 14.71
N LEU A 11 -5.11 21.69 14.12
CA LEU A 11 -5.49 21.91 12.72
C LEU A 11 -5.82 23.38 12.42
N LYS A 12 -6.43 24.11 13.38
CA LYS A 12 -6.75 25.54 13.25
C LYS A 12 -5.56 26.47 13.51
N GLU A 13 -4.57 26.02 14.29
CA GLU A 13 -3.41 26.81 14.74
C GLU A 13 -2.23 26.82 13.75
N GLY A 14 -2.36 26.23 12.56
CA GLY A 14 -1.40 26.45 11.47
C GLY A 14 -0.06 25.70 11.59
N GLY A 15 -0.03 24.58 12.34
CA GLY A 15 1.11 23.65 12.38
C GLY A 15 1.31 22.91 11.05
N PHE A 16 1.70 23.64 10.02
CA PHE A 16 2.04 23.16 8.68
C PHE A 16 3.38 22.44 8.73
N MET A 17 3.40 21.17 9.11
CA MET A 17 4.15 20.13 8.42
C MET A 17 3.97 18.80 9.14
N SER A 18 3.37 17.86 8.41
CA SER A 18 3.20 16.45 8.73
C SER A 18 2.17 16.11 9.81
N LEU A 19 0.90 16.08 9.40
CA LEU A 19 0.00 15.09 10.00
C LEU A 19 0.69 13.73 9.99
N SER A 20 0.74 13.06 11.13
CA SER A 20 1.19 11.67 11.22
C SER A 20 0.34 10.79 10.30
N LEU A 21 0.85 9.62 9.90
CA LEU A 21 0.08 8.69 9.07
C LEU A 21 -1.27 8.30 9.72
N LYS A 22 -1.30 8.25 11.05
CA LYS A 22 -2.52 7.96 11.82
C LYS A 22 -3.54 9.09 11.70
N GLU A 23 -3.09 10.34 11.78
CA GLU A 23 -3.94 11.52 11.60
C GLU A 23 -4.40 11.65 10.14
N LYS A 24 -3.50 11.47 9.16
CA LYS A 24 -3.86 11.42 7.73
C LYS A 24 -4.94 10.39 7.46
N LYS A 25 -4.83 9.17 8.01
CA LYS A 25 -5.86 8.12 7.89
C LYS A 25 -7.21 8.55 8.51
N ALA A 26 -7.19 9.22 9.65
CA ALA A 26 -8.40 9.73 10.29
C ALA A 26 -9.08 10.81 9.44
N VAL A 27 -8.31 11.76 8.91
CA VAL A 27 -8.81 12.81 8.02
C VAL A 27 -9.40 12.22 6.74
N ILE A 28 -8.67 11.30 6.06
CA ILE A 28 -9.18 10.62 4.85
C ILE A 28 -10.53 9.95 5.12
N ARG A 29 -10.67 9.30 6.29
CA ARG A 29 -11.93 8.62 6.65
C ARG A 29 -13.11 9.57 6.71
N GLU A 30 -12.95 10.71 7.37
CA GLU A 30 -14.05 11.67 7.53
C GLU A 30 -14.33 12.43 6.23
N GLU A 31 -13.28 12.94 5.58
CA GLU A 31 -13.40 13.72 4.33
C GLU A 31 -13.96 12.88 3.17
N SER A 32 -13.62 11.59 3.09
CA SER A 32 -14.13 10.72 2.02
C SER A 32 -15.65 10.55 2.06
N ARG A 33 -16.26 10.60 3.26
CA ARG A 33 -17.72 10.48 3.43
C ARG A 33 -18.42 11.70 2.87
N LEU A 34 -17.89 12.89 3.17
CA LEU A 34 -18.38 14.14 2.64
C LEU A 34 -18.17 14.14 1.13
N TYR A 35 -16.93 14.01 0.66
CA TYR A 35 -16.55 14.04 -0.75
C TYR A 35 -17.44 13.16 -1.65
N LYS A 36 -17.85 11.97 -1.20
CA LYS A 36 -18.73 11.08 -1.99
C LYS A 36 -20.17 11.56 -2.12
N LYS A 37 -20.68 12.35 -1.17
CA LYS A 37 -22.08 12.80 -1.10
C LYS A 37 -22.33 14.20 -1.67
N THR A 38 -21.28 14.99 -1.93
CA THR A 38 -21.42 16.39 -2.36
C THR A 38 -21.45 16.59 -3.88
N THR A 39 -21.88 17.79 -4.27
CA THR A 39 -21.87 18.29 -5.65
C THR A 39 -20.46 18.57 -6.20
N LYS A 40 -20.32 18.75 -7.52
CA LYS A 40 -19.02 19.02 -8.17
C LYS A 40 -18.32 20.28 -7.63
N LYS A 41 -19.08 21.34 -7.34
CA LYS A 41 -18.54 22.62 -6.83
C LYS A 41 -17.95 22.46 -5.43
N GLU A 42 -18.68 21.79 -4.54
CA GLU A 42 -18.26 21.52 -3.16
C GLU A 42 -17.07 20.55 -3.09
N LYS A 43 -17.03 19.54 -3.97
CA LYS A 43 -15.85 18.65 -4.12
C LYS A 43 -14.56 19.43 -4.40
N GLY A 44 -14.64 20.50 -5.19
CA GLY A 44 -13.51 21.38 -5.44
C GLY A 44 -12.94 21.97 -4.16
N LYS A 45 -13.82 22.53 -3.29
CA LYS A 45 -13.43 23.11 -2.00
C LYS A 45 -12.83 22.08 -1.06
N ILE A 46 -13.46 20.90 -0.94
CA ILE A 46 -12.94 19.80 -0.12
C ILE A 46 -11.54 19.40 -0.58
N LEU A 47 -11.30 19.31 -1.88
CA LEU A 47 -9.97 18.97 -2.40
C LEU A 47 -8.94 20.06 -2.09
N ASP A 48 -9.29 21.34 -2.19
CA ASP A 48 -8.39 22.45 -1.86
C ASP A 48 -7.94 22.37 -0.39
N GLU A 49 -8.90 22.22 0.52
CA GLU A 49 -8.64 22.10 1.96
C GLU A 49 -7.85 20.82 2.29
N PHE A 50 -8.25 19.69 1.71
CA PHE A 50 -7.61 18.40 1.95
C PHE A 50 -6.17 18.35 1.43
N VAL A 51 -5.89 18.93 0.26
CA VAL A 51 -4.52 19.06 -0.28
C VAL A 51 -3.68 19.94 0.64
N LYS A 52 -4.22 21.10 1.03
CA LYS A 52 -3.56 22.02 1.96
C LYS A 52 -3.22 21.34 3.29
N LEU A 53 -4.11 20.48 3.78
CA LEU A 53 -3.96 19.78 5.04
C LEU A 53 -2.99 18.59 4.99
N THR A 54 -3.05 17.78 3.92
CA THR A 54 -2.32 16.51 3.86
C THR A 54 -0.99 16.60 3.11
N GLY A 55 -0.81 17.64 2.29
CA GLY A 55 0.30 17.79 1.35
C GLY A 55 0.22 16.86 0.14
N TYR A 56 -0.90 16.18 -0.07
CA TYR A 56 -1.08 15.28 -1.22
C TYR A 56 -1.29 16.05 -2.52
N SER A 57 -0.88 15.46 -3.65
CA SER A 57 -1.27 16.00 -4.96
C SER A 57 -2.79 15.97 -5.11
N ARG A 58 -3.36 16.95 -5.82
CA ARG A 58 -4.81 17.04 -6.05
C ARG A 58 -5.37 15.78 -6.70
N CYS A 59 -4.62 15.17 -7.63
CA CYS A 59 -4.99 13.93 -8.28
C CYS A 59 -5.08 12.78 -7.27
N TYR A 60 -4.05 12.60 -6.44
CA TYR A 60 -4.04 11.57 -5.41
C TYR A 60 -5.13 11.81 -4.34
N ALA A 61 -5.36 13.06 -3.95
CA ALA A 61 -6.46 13.46 -3.08
C ALA A 61 -7.84 13.03 -3.64
N SER A 62 -8.12 13.34 -4.91
CA SER A 62 -9.38 12.92 -5.55
C SER A 62 -9.51 11.41 -5.60
N TYR A 63 -8.43 10.72 -5.94
CA TYR A 63 -8.39 9.27 -5.99
C TYR A 63 -8.67 8.66 -4.61
N VAL A 64 -7.89 9.01 -3.59
CA VAL A 64 -8.00 8.41 -2.26
C VAL A 64 -9.36 8.68 -1.62
N LEU A 65 -9.92 9.89 -1.76
CA LEU A 65 -11.25 10.20 -1.22
C LEU A 65 -12.37 9.43 -1.95
N ARG A 66 -12.23 9.22 -3.27
CA ARG A 66 -13.21 8.48 -4.08
C ARG A 66 -13.16 6.98 -3.79
N THR A 67 -11.97 6.41 -3.66
CA THR A 67 -11.76 4.97 -3.51
C THR A 67 -11.70 4.50 -2.06
N TYR A 68 -11.63 5.42 -1.08
CA TYR A 68 -11.55 5.06 0.33
C TYR A 68 -12.62 4.03 0.72
N GLY A 69 -12.20 2.93 1.34
CA GLY A 69 -13.08 1.83 1.74
C GLY A 69 -13.42 0.81 0.63
N LYS A 70 -13.11 1.09 -0.64
CA LYS A 70 -13.13 0.07 -1.69
C LYS A 70 -11.87 -0.79 -1.55
N LYS A 71 -12.05 -2.10 -1.46
CA LYS A 71 -10.96 -3.08 -1.45
C LYS A 71 -11.19 -4.07 -2.58
N VAL A 72 -10.18 -4.29 -3.41
CA VAL A 72 -10.16 -5.45 -4.31
C VAL A 72 -9.39 -6.53 -3.56
N ILE A 73 -10.10 -7.55 -3.09
CA ILE A 73 -9.51 -8.70 -2.44
C ILE A 73 -9.38 -9.77 -3.51
N VAL A 74 -8.18 -10.33 -3.63
CA VAL A 74 -7.93 -11.56 -4.38
C VAL A 74 -7.86 -12.68 -3.36
N GLU A 75 -8.76 -13.65 -3.46
CA GLU A 75 -8.80 -14.79 -2.55
C GLU A 75 -7.93 -15.94 -3.07
N LEU A 76 -7.57 -16.84 -2.15
CA LEU A 76 -7.03 -18.14 -2.52
C LEU A 76 -8.23 -19.03 -2.82
N GLU A 77 -8.15 -19.83 -3.89
CA GLU A 77 -9.27 -20.65 -4.39
C GLU A 77 -9.91 -21.57 -3.31
N ASN A 78 -9.16 -21.92 -2.25
CA ASN A 78 -9.62 -22.79 -1.16
C ASN A 78 -9.96 -22.07 0.17
N GLY A 79 -10.04 -20.72 0.17
CA GLY A 79 -10.73 -19.88 1.17
C GLY A 79 -10.27 -19.89 2.64
N LYS A 80 -9.61 -20.93 3.14
CA LYS A 80 -9.25 -21.07 4.56
C LYS A 80 -7.86 -20.49 4.84
N ARG A 81 -7.84 -19.24 5.26
CA ARG A 81 -6.63 -18.57 5.78
C ARG A 81 -6.27 -19.13 7.15
N SER A 82 -5.01 -19.49 7.33
CA SER A 82 -4.47 -19.86 8.64
C SER A 82 -3.05 -19.35 8.68
N PHE A 83 -2.76 -18.45 9.61
CA PHE A 83 -1.45 -17.80 9.73
C PHE A 83 -0.28 -18.82 9.73
N LEU A 84 -0.47 -19.95 10.42
CA LEU A 84 0.51 -21.04 10.44
C LEU A 84 0.63 -21.75 9.09
N LYS A 85 -0.49 -22.07 8.44
CA LYS A 85 -0.47 -22.72 7.11
C LYS A 85 0.09 -21.79 6.04
N ASP A 86 -0.27 -20.51 6.08
CA ASP A 86 0.17 -19.49 5.14
C ASP A 86 1.68 -19.19 5.30
N GLY A 87 2.17 -19.15 6.55
CA GLY A 87 3.60 -19.11 6.85
C GLY A 87 4.34 -20.37 6.38
N MET A 88 3.75 -21.55 6.58
CA MET A 88 4.30 -22.81 6.09
C MET A 88 4.30 -22.88 4.55
N TYR A 89 3.27 -22.41 3.86
CA TYR A 89 3.22 -22.31 2.39
C TYR A 89 4.20 -21.28 1.84
N ALA A 90 4.48 -20.21 2.60
CA ALA A 90 5.56 -19.28 2.27
C ALA A 90 6.93 -19.97 2.36
N MET A 91 7.13 -20.82 3.37
CA MET A 91 8.37 -21.57 3.58
C MET A 91 8.57 -22.71 2.57
N LEU A 92 7.53 -23.51 2.33
CA LEU A 92 7.53 -24.67 1.43
C LEU A 92 7.47 -24.29 -0.06
N GLU A 93 7.42 -23.00 -0.39
CA GLU A 93 7.35 -22.48 -1.77
C GLU A 93 6.22 -23.07 -2.62
N ARG A 94 5.16 -23.56 -1.98
CA ARG A 94 4.01 -24.17 -2.67
C ARG A 94 3.28 -23.10 -3.48
N HIS A 95 3.17 -23.30 -4.80
CA HIS A 95 2.32 -22.48 -5.65
C HIS A 95 0.86 -22.63 -5.19
N VAL A 96 0.18 -21.52 -4.99
CA VAL A 96 -1.22 -21.46 -4.54
C VAL A 96 -2.06 -20.77 -5.60
N LYS A 97 -3.18 -21.36 -6.00
CA LYS A 97 -4.06 -20.71 -6.96
C LYS A 97 -4.74 -19.49 -6.34
N ILE A 98 -4.60 -18.36 -7.02
CA ILE A 98 -5.24 -17.09 -6.68
C ILE A 98 -6.42 -16.85 -7.63
N GLU A 99 -7.47 -16.21 -7.13
CA GLU A 99 -8.51 -15.71 -8.02
C GLU A 99 -7.92 -14.71 -9.04
N PRO A 100 -8.45 -14.67 -10.27
CA PRO A 100 -7.98 -13.70 -11.25
C PRO A 100 -8.12 -12.27 -10.76
N ILE A 101 -7.12 -11.43 -11.04
CA ILE A 101 -7.21 -10.00 -10.75
C ILE A 101 -8.34 -9.38 -11.57
N LYS A 102 -9.09 -8.47 -10.96
CA LYS A 102 -10.21 -7.78 -11.62
C LYS A 102 -9.77 -6.63 -12.53
N SER A 103 -8.50 -6.24 -12.48
CA SER A 103 -7.94 -5.09 -13.20
C SER A 103 -7.00 -5.56 -14.29
N ASP A 104 -7.08 -4.94 -15.46
CA ASP A 104 -6.15 -5.19 -16.55
C ASP A 104 -4.79 -4.55 -16.25
N ILE A 105 -3.72 -5.36 -16.25
CA ILE A 105 -2.33 -4.92 -16.01
C ILE A 105 -1.83 -4.08 -17.18
N ALA A 106 -2.31 -4.32 -18.40
CA ALA A 106 -1.83 -3.64 -19.60
C ALA A 106 -2.00 -2.12 -19.52
N LEU A 107 -3.01 -1.65 -18.78
CA LEU A 107 -3.33 -0.23 -18.56
C LEU A 107 -2.29 0.54 -17.73
N TYR A 108 -1.33 -0.14 -17.12
CA TYR A 108 -0.36 0.47 -16.21
C TYR A 108 1.05 0.33 -16.77
N ASP A 109 1.81 1.43 -16.78
CA ASP A 109 3.24 1.39 -17.10
C ASP A 109 4.09 1.11 -15.85
N LYS A 110 3.59 1.54 -14.68
CA LYS A 110 4.27 1.43 -13.38
C LYS A 110 3.45 0.60 -12.42
N ILE A 111 4.09 -0.39 -11.78
CA ILE A 111 3.45 -1.37 -10.91
C ILE A 111 4.21 -1.42 -9.59
N PHE A 112 3.54 -1.03 -8.51
CA PHE A 112 4.09 -1.12 -7.16
C PHE A 112 3.55 -2.38 -6.47
N ILE A 113 4.45 -3.32 -6.15
CA ILE A 113 4.12 -4.53 -5.41
C ILE A 113 4.47 -4.32 -3.94
N LEU A 114 3.43 -4.13 -3.13
CA LEU A 114 3.55 -4.01 -1.67
C LEU A 114 3.41 -5.39 -1.05
N SER A 115 4.51 -5.93 -0.51
CA SER A 115 4.54 -7.31 -0.02
C SER A 115 5.17 -7.39 1.37
N PRO A 116 4.47 -7.96 2.37
CA PRO A 116 5.09 -8.22 3.68
C PRO A 116 6.16 -9.31 3.57
N VAL A 117 7.03 -9.39 4.58
CA VAL A 117 7.98 -10.50 4.71
C VAL A 117 7.43 -11.54 5.69
N TRP A 118 7.28 -12.78 5.25
CA TRP A 118 6.79 -13.88 6.09
C TRP A 118 7.87 -14.94 6.29
N ALA A 119 8.34 -15.11 7.53
CA ALA A 119 9.43 -16.03 7.86
C ALA A 119 10.65 -15.90 6.93
N GLY A 120 11.00 -14.65 6.55
CA GLY A 120 12.09 -14.36 5.62
C GLY A 120 11.82 -14.67 4.14
N ASN A 121 10.58 -15.00 3.77
CA ASN A 121 10.15 -15.38 2.42
C ASN A 121 9.03 -14.49 1.88
N LEU A 122 8.82 -14.58 0.56
CA LEU A 122 7.70 -13.97 -0.15
C LEU A 122 6.40 -14.71 0.20
N PRO A 123 5.31 -14.00 0.55
CA PRO A 123 4.00 -14.60 0.76
C PRO A 123 3.56 -15.41 -0.47
N ALA A 124 2.91 -16.55 -0.23
CA ALA A 124 2.51 -17.46 -1.31
C ALA A 124 1.64 -16.77 -2.38
N ALA A 125 0.69 -15.92 -1.97
CA ALA A 125 -0.16 -15.19 -2.92
C ALA A 125 0.61 -14.20 -3.82
N VAL A 126 1.63 -13.51 -3.28
CA VAL A 126 2.44 -12.57 -4.08
C VAL A 126 3.34 -13.35 -5.04
N ARG A 127 3.84 -14.52 -4.61
CA ARG A 127 4.59 -15.42 -5.48
C ARG A 127 3.73 -15.92 -6.64
N SER A 128 2.56 -16.48 -6.35
CA SER A 128 1.64 -16.94 -7.40
C SER A 128 1.26 -15.81 -8.34
N PHE A 129 1.02 -14.61 -7.84
CA PHE A 129 0.79 -13.44 -8.69
C PHE A 129 1.97 -13.16 -9.64
N LEU A 130 3.21 -13.21 -9.15
CA LEU A 130 4.39 -12.99 -10.00
C LEU A 130 4.55 -14.09 -11.05
N GLU A 131 4.21 -15.33 -10.72
CA GLU A 131 4.27 -16.47 -11.65
C GLU A 131 3.16 -16.38 -12.70
N ASP A 132 1.90 -16.25 -12.26
CA ASP A 132 0.71 -16.28 -13.11
C ASP A 132 0.63 -15.06 -14.06
N TYR A 133 1.15 -13.91 -13.62
CA TYR A 133 1.09 -12.66 -14.39
C TYR A 133 2.47 -12.20 -14.91
N ASN A 134 3.50 -13.05 -14.86
CA ASN A 134 4.85 -12.64 -15.26
C ASN A 134 4.89 -12.02 -16.67
N ASP A 135 4.22 -12.67 -17.62
CA ASP A 135 4.14 -12.23 -19.01
C ASP A 135 3.47 -10.87 -19.14
N SER A 136 2.36 -10.65 -18.43
CA SER A 136 1.66 -9.37 -18.40
C SER A 136 2.48 -8.24 -17.75
N LEU A 137 3.45 -8.58 -16.91
CA LEU A 137 4.36 -7.63 -16.28
C LEU A 137 5.54 -7.25 -17.20
N LYS A 138 5.80 -7.98 -18.31
CA LYS A 138 6.92 -7.69 -19.21
C LYS A 138 6.78 -6.28 -19.80
N GLY A 139 7.89 -5.54 -19.83
CA GLY A 139 7.93 -4.16 -20.31
C GLY A 139 7.31 -3.12 -19.36
N LYS A 140 6.87 -3.52 -18.16
CA LYS A 140 6.37 -2.61 -17.12
C LYS A 140 7.46 -2.29 -16.10
N ASP A 141 7.44 -1.07 -15.57
CA ASP A 141 8.30 -0.64 -14.46
C ASP A 141 7.76 -1.23 -13.14
N VAL A 142 8.38 -2.31 -12.66
CA VAL A 142 7.95 -3.00 -11.44
C VAL A 142 8.80 -2.53 -10.24
N TYR A 143 8.14 -2.04 -9.19
CA TYR A 143 8.76 -1.60 -7.94
C TYR A 143 8.35 -2.51 -6.79
N LEU A 144 9.27 -2.82 -5.88
CA LEU A 144 9.00 -3.62 -4.68
C LEU A 144 8.99 -2.72 -3.44
N VAL A 145 7.93 -2.79 -2.65
CA VAL A 145 7.87 -2.11 -1.35
C VAL A 145 7.55 -3.12 -0.27
N SER A 146 8.32 -3.10 0.82
CA SER A 146 8.10 -3.99 1.95
C SER A 146 8.29 -3.28 3.28
N VAL A 147 7.48 -3.65 4.27
CA VAL A 147 7.65 -3.26 5.67
C VAL A 147 7.82 -4.52 6.50
N SER A 148 8.87 -4.58 7.31
CA SER A 148 9.13 -5.72 8.22
C SER A 148 10.00 -5.32 9.40
N GLY A 149 10.13 -6.19 10.40
CA GLY A 149 11.04 -5.94 11.53
C GLY A 149 12.53 -5.84 11.15
N PHE A 150 12.92 -6.40 10.00
CA PHE A 150 14.33 -6.47 9.56
C PHE A 150 14.67 -5.55 8.37
N GLY A 151 13.68 -4.95 7.70
CA GLY A 151 13.90 -4.05 6.55
C GLY A 151 14.81 -4.67 5.48
N GLU A 152 15.84 -3.91 5.07
CA GLU A 152 16.86 -4.31 4.07
C GLU A 152 17.64 -5.59 4.39
N ARG A 153 17.63 -6.04 5.66
CA ARG A 153 18.34 -7.27 6.05
C ARG A 153 17.65 -8.54 5.55
N ASN A 154 16.42 -8.46 5.02
CA ASN A 154 15.71 -9.61 4.44
C ASN A 154 16.22 -9.98 3.03
N LYS A 155 17.52 -10.27 2.89
CA LYS A 155 18.12 -10.57 1.57
C LYS A 155 17.49 -11.75 0.86
N LYS A 156 17.09 -12.79 1.60
CA LYS A 156 16.37 -13.96 1.06
C LYS A 156 15.05 -13.58 0.38
N PHE A 157 14.29 -12.66 0.99
CA PHE A 157 13.05 -12.16 0.42
C PHE A 157 13.29 -11.41 -0.89
N GLN A 158 14.30 -10.54 -0.93
CA GLN A 158 14.66 -9.79 -2.13
C GLN A 158 15.11 -10.71 -3.27
N LEU A 159 15.97 -11.69 -2.97
CA LEU A 159 16.44 -12.68 -3.95
C LEU A 159 15.28 -13.52 -4.51
N LYS A 160 14.36 -13.94 -3.65
CA LYS A 160 13.16 -14.67 -4.10
C LYS A 160 12.28 -13.81 -4.98
N PHE A 161 12.05 -12.56 -4.63
CA PHE A 161 11.25 -11.65 -5.46
C PHE A 161 11.85 -11.53 -6.87
N ARG A 162 13.16 -11.30 -7.00
CA ARG A 162 13.87 -11.25 -8.29
C ARG A 162 13.73 -12.55 -9.07
N LYS A 163 13.88 -13.70 -8.39
CA LYS A 163 13.70 -15.03 -8.99
C LYS A 163 12.30 -15.18 -9.62
N TYR A 164 11.24 -14.86 -8.88
CA TYR A 164 9.86 -15.02 -9.37
C TYR A 164 9.45 -13.94 -10.38
N LEU A 165 10.04 -12.74 -10.29
CA LEU A 165 9.87 -11.71 -11.32
C LEU A 165 10.65 -12.05 -12.61
N GLY A 166 11.72 -12.84 -12.52
CA GLY A 166 12.59 -13.22 -13.64
C GLY A 166 13.53 -12.10 -14.10
N ARG A 167 13.59 -10.98 -13.36
CA ARG A 167 14.42 -9.79 -13.62
C ARG A 167 14.55 -8.97 -12.34
N GLU A 168 15.44 -7.99 -12.36
CA GLU A 168 15.51 -6.99 -11.30
C GLU A 168 14.27 -6.07 -11.34
N PRO A 169 13.66 -5.72 -10.19
CA PRO A 169 12.73 -4.60 -10.15
C PRO A 169 13.46 -3.30 -10.50
N MET A 170 12.69 -2.30 -10.93
CA MET A 170 13.19 -0.96 -11.19
C MET A 170 13.80 -0.34 -9.92
N ASP A 171 13.14 -0.53 -8.78
CA ASP A 171 13.69 -0.19 -7.47
C ASP A 171 13.01 -0.98 -6.36
N SER A 172 13.61 -1.01 -5.18
CA SER A 172 13.07 -1.66 -3.99
C SER A 172 13.21 -0.79 -2.74
N LEU A 173 12.10 -0.58 -2.02
CA LEU A 173 12.05 0.15 -0.75
C LEU A 173 11.75 -0.82 0.40
N MET A 174 12.76 -1.16 1.21
CA MET A 174 12.59 -2.04 2.39
C MET A 174 12.61 -1.23 3.69
N LEU A 175 11.42 -0.95 4.22
CA LEU A 175 11.25 -0.19 5.44
C LEU A 175 11.30 -1.09 6.67
N LYS A 176 11.92 -0.59 7.74
CA LYS A 176 11.81 -1.20 9.05
C LYS A 176 10.53 -0.72 9.72
N GLU A 177 9.84 -1.61 10.44
CA GLU A 177 8.65 -1.24 11.20
C GLU A 177 8.93 -0.10 12.21
N ASP A 178 10.11 -0.11 12.84
CA ASP A 178 10.53 0.96 13.75
C ASP A 178 10.58 2.33 13.06
N ASP A 179 11.02 2.39 11.81
CA ASP A 179 11.12 3.64 11.05
C ASP A 179 9.73 4.20 10.75
N MET A 180 8.77 3.31 10.47
CA MET A 180 7.36 3.69 10.28
C MET A 180 6.74 4.24 11.56
N ASN A 181 7.01 3.58 12.70
CA ASN A 181 6.48 4.00 14.00
C ASN A 181 7.06 5.34 14.47
N LYS A 182 8.30 5.63 14.12
CA LYS A 182 8.98 6.89 14.43
C LYS A 182 8.75 8.00 13.39
N ASN A 183 7.95 7.73 12.34
CA ASN A 183 7.77 8.61 11.18
C ASN A 183 9.08 8.99 10.45
N LEU A 184 10.13 8.16 10.52
CA LEU A 184 11.43 8.38 9.87
C LEU A 184 11.50 7.83 8.43
N TYR A 185 10.36 7.41 7.87
CA TYR A 185 10.31 6.83 6.53
C TYR A 185 10.62 7.84 5.42
N SER A 186 10.41 9.14 5.66
CA SER A 186 10.70 10.19 4.69
C SER A 186 12.20 10.38 4.42
N GLU A 187 13.06 9.91 5.33
CA GLU A 187 14.52 9.95 5.14
C GLU A 187 15.02 8.82 4.23
N LYS A 188 14.14 7.89 3.86
CA LYS A 188 14.45 6.68 3.09
C LYS A 188 13.82 6.66 1.69
N VAL A 189 13.17 7.76 1.28
CA VAL A 189 12.46 7.92 0.00
C VAL A 189 13.14 9.01 -0.80
#